data_AF-L5LHK8-F1
#
_entry.id   AF-L5LHK8-F1
#
_cell.length_a   1.000
_cell.length_b   1.000
_cell.length_c   1.000
_cell.angle_alpha   90.00
_cell.angle_beta   90.00
_cell.angle_gamma   90.00
#
_symmetry.space_group_name_H-M   'P 1'
#
loop_
_entity.id
_entity.type
_entity.pdbx_description
1 polymer ?
#
loop_
_entity_poly.entity_id
_entity_poly.type
_entity_poly.pdbx_seq_one_letter_code
_entity_poly.pdbx_strand_id
1 'polypeptide(L)'
;MAPRVDFEGALFSGYAPDGGLFMPEELPQLSRETLRQWSALSYPSLVVEMCALFIGPELIPRDDLNDLIHRAFRRFRHREVVHLSRLRDGLNVLELWHGATYAFKDLSLSCTAQFLQYFLQKRGKHVTVVVGTSGDTGSAAIESVRGAKNVSIIVLLPQGHCTKIQELQMTTVLEENVLEGNSDELDEPIKAVFADVAFVKKHNLMSLNSINWSRVLVQMAHHFFAYFQCVPSLDLHPLPAVEVVVPTGAAGNLAAGLKDQLLCKPTGGLTSPCGPCDCGLAYPEEAAQVQGGLLAGAWNLSVGASPVYKP
;
A
#
# COMPACT_ATOMS: atom_id res chain seq x y z
N MET A 1 -19.66 6.72 14.23
CA MET A 1 -18.45 5.88 14.33
C MET A 1 -18.72 4.62 13.56
N ALA A 2 -17.90 4.34 12.55
CA ALA A 2 -17.86 3.05 11.89
C ALA A 2 -17.61 1.89 12.90
N PRO A 3 -18.19 0.70 12.65
CA PRO A 3 -17.94 -0.47 13.48
C PRO A 3 -16.48 -0.92 13.36
N ARG A 4 -15.93 -1.45 14.46
CA ARG A 4 -14.63 -2.12 14.47
C ARG A 4 -14.68 -3.35 13.55
N VAL A 5 -13.61 -3.55 12.80
CA VAL A 5 -13.42 -4.71 11.93
C VAL A 5 -12.06 -5.31 12.18
N ASP A 6 -11.93 -6.62 11.97
CA ASP A 6 -10.65 -7.30 11.90
C ASP A 6 -9.97 -7.04 10.54
N PHE A 7 -8.77 -7.58 10.35
CA PHE A 7 -8.04 -7.41 9.09
C PHE A 7 -8.83 -7.93 7.88
N GLU A 8 -9.53 -9.05 8.01
CA GLU A 8 -10.33 -9.60 6.92
C GLU A 8 -11.48 -8.65 6.55
N GLY A 9 -12.18 -8.11 7.53
CA GLY A 9 -13.21 -7.10 7.34
C GLY A 9 -12.66 -5.83 6.67
N ALA A 10 -11.50 -5.33 7.11
CA ALA A 10 -10.85 -4.18 6.49
C ALA A 10 -10.39 -4.47 5.05
N LEU A 11 -9.89 -5.68 4.78
CA LEU A 11 -9.42 -6.12 3.46
C LEU A 11 -10.55 -6.14 2.42
N PHE A 12 -11.73 -6.67 2.79
CA PHE A 12 -12.90 -6.71 1.91
C PHE A 12 -13.69 -5.40 1.90
N SER A 13 -13.30 -4.43 2.72
CA SER A 13 -13.92 -3.11 2.73
C SER A 13 -13.19 -2.14 1.80
N GLY A 14 -13.96 -1.19 1.26
CA GLY A 14 -13.40 0.02 0.65
C GLY A 14 -13.35 1.14 1.68
N TYR A 15 -14.39 1.95 1.69
CA TYR A 15 -14.64 2.94 2.73
C TYR A 15 -15.35 2.31 3.93
N ALA A 16 -15.13 2.89 5.10
CA ALA A 16 -15.96 2.63 6.26
C ALA A 16 -17.40 3.15 6.03
N PRO A 17 -18.42 2.68 6.77
CA PRO A 17 -19.81 3.09 6.57
C PRO A 17 -20.08 4.60 6.71
N ASP A 18 -19.20 5.35 7.36
CA ASP A 18 -19.25 6.80 7.50
C ASP A 18 -18.46 7.54 6.40
N GLY A 19 -17.97 6.82 5.38
CA GLY A 19 -17.13 7.36 4.31
C GLY A 19 -15.66 7.53 4.68
N GLY A 20 -15.27 7.21 5.92
CA GLY A 20 -13.89 7.25 6.38
C GLY A 20 -13.03 6.09 5.86
N LEU A 21 -11.76 6.08 6.26
CA LEU A 21 -10.81 5.02 5.94
C LEU A 21 -10.49 4.17 7.18
N PHE A 22 -10.32 2.87 6.98
CA PHE A 22 -9.90 1.99 8.06
C PHE A 22 -8.43 2.23 8.43
N MET A 23 -8.18 2.28 9.73
CA MET A 23 -6.85 2.34 10.32
C MET A 23 -6.83 1.46 11.58
N PRO A 24 -5.68 0.93 11.99
CA PRO A 24 -5.57 0.20 13.25
C PRO A 24 -5.87 1.16 14.41
N GLU A 25 -6.54 0.64 15.45
CA GLU A 25 -6.83 1.43 16.65
C GLU A 25 -5.55 1.79 17.41
N GLU A 26 -4.57 0.90 17.38
CA GLU A 26 -3.27 1.05 18.02
C GLU A 26 -2.16 0.72 17.03
N LEU A 27 -1.09 1.52 17.05
CA LEU A 27 0.13 1.26 16.31
C LEU A 27 1.16 0.64 17.27
N PRO A 28 1.59 -0.62 17.06
CA PRO A 28 2.54 -1.27 17.97
C PRO A 28 3.87 -0.52 17.96
N GLN A 29 4.51 -0.39 19.11
CA GLN A 29 5.83 0.22 19.19
C GLN A 29 6.92 -0.83 18.94
N LEU A 30 7.81 -0.57 17.99
CA LEU A 30 8.93 -1.43 17.66
C LEU A 30 10.13 -1.12 18.56
N SER A 31 10.65 -2.15 19.20
CA SER A 31 11.86 -2.02 20.01
C SER A 31 13.11 -1.92 19.13
N ARG A 32 14.19 -1.35 19.68
CA ARG A 32 15.51 -1.35 18.99
C ARG A 32 16.01 -2.75 18.69
N GLU A 33 15.74 -3.72 19.56
CA GLU A 33 16.08 -5.12 19.32
C GLU A 33 15.34 -5.68 18.10
N THR A 34 14.04 -5.38 17.99
CA THR A 34 13.23 -5.75 16.82
C THR A 34 13.79 -5.13 15.55
N LEU A 35 14.11 -3.83 15.55
CA LEU A 35 14.70 -3.15 14.39
C LEU A 35 16.04 -3.79 13.97
N ARG A 36 16.89 -4.16 14.93
CA ARG A 36 18.14 -4.88 14.66
C ARG A 36 17.89 -6.23 14.01
N GLN A 37 16.98 -7.03 14.56
CA GLN A 37 16.62 -8.33 13.99
C GLN A 37 16.07 -8.18 12.57
N TRP A 38 15.21 -7.19 12.35
CA TRP A 38 14.58 -6.93 11.06
C TRP A 38 15.54 -6.42 9.98
N SER A 39 16.60 -5.73 10.38
CA SER A 39 17.62 -5.24 9.44
C SER A 39 18.39 -6.33 8.69
N ALA A 40 18.41 -7.56 9.24
CA ALA A 40 19.04 -8.72 8.61
C ALA A 40 18.08 -9.52 7.70
N LEU A 41 16.79 -9.13 7.64
CA LEU A 41 15.78 -9.85 6.88
C LEU A 41 15.83 -9.52 5.38
N SER A 42 15.45 -10.50 4.57
CA SER A 42 15.10 -10.26 3.17
C SER A 42 13.84 -9.39 3.10
N TYR A 43 13.64 -8.67 1.99
CA TYR A 43 12.43 -7.87 1.80
C TYR A 43 11.12 -8.69 1.98
N PRO A 44 10.95 -9.88 1.38
CA PRO A 44 9.79 -10.73 1.65
C PRO A 44 9.61 -11.07 3.14
N SER A 45 10.70 -11.46 3.82
CA SER A 45 10.65 -11.77 5.26
C SER A 45 10.26 -10.56 6.10
N LEU A 46 10.75 -9.37 5.75
CA LEU A 46 10.36 -8.12 6.40
C LEU A 46 8.87 -7.79 6.18
N VAL A 47 8.34 -8.03 4.98
CA VAL A 47 6.90 -7.88 4.70
C VAL A 47 6.08 -8.84 5.56
N VAL A 48 6.53 -10.08 5.76
CA VAL A 48 5.88 -11.05 6.65
C VAL A 48 5.84 -10.51 8.09
N GLU A 49 6.95 -10.01 8.62
CA GLU A 49 6.97 -9.44 9.97
C GLU A 49 6.07 -8.22 10.11
N MET A 50 6.12 -7.32 9.13
CA MET A 50 5.27 -6.13 9.09
C MET A 50 3.78 -6.50 9.07
N CYS A 51 3.39 -7.47 8.25
CA CYS A 51 2.01 -7.96 8.21
C CYS A 51 1.59 -8.65 9.52
N ALA A 52 2.48 -9.41 10.16
CA ALA A 52 2.17 -10.12 11.40
C ALA A 52 1.90 -9.20 12.60
N LEU A 53 2.31 -7.93 12.53
CA LEU A 53 1.93 -6.92 13.53
C LEU A 53 0.42 -6.61 13.53
N PHE A 54 -0.25 -6.76 12.38
CA PHE A 54 -1.62 -6.31 12.16
C PHE A 54 -2.58 -7.43 11.74
N ILE A 55 -2.04 -8.60 11.42
CA ILE A 55 -2.80 -9.79 11.05
C ILE A 55 -2.53 -10.86 12.11
N GLY A 56 -3.52 -11.07 12.99
CA GLY A 56 -3.41 -12.08 14.04
C GLY A 56 -3.36 -13.52 13.49
N PRO A 57 -2.66 -14.43 14.19
CA PRO A 57 -2.50 -15.82 13.76
C PRO A 57 -3.83 -16.61 13.67
N GLU A 58 -4.88 -16.12 14.34
CA GLU A 58 -6.25 -16.66 14.24
C GLU A 58 -6.91 -16.38 12.88
N LEU A 59 -6.48 -15.32 12.17
CA LEU A 59 -6.95 -15.00 10.82
C LEU A 59 -6.09 -15.71 9.77
N ILE A 60 -4.78 -15.51 9.85
CA ILE A 60 -3.78 -16.12 8.96
C ILE A 60 -2.65 -16.68 9.81
N PRO A 61 -2.54 -18.02 9.94
CA PRO A 61 -1.42 -18.67 10.60
C PRO A 61 -0.07 -18.20 10.02
N ARG A 62 0.98 -18.22 10.85
CA ARG A 62 2.29 -17.67 10.45
C ARG A 62 2.87 -18.32 9.20
N ASP A 63 2.74 -19.65 9.08
CA ASP A 63 3.22 -20.40 7.92
C ASP A 63 2.44 -20.02 6.64
N ASP A 64 1.12 -19.88 6.76
CA ASP A 64 0.27 -19.42 5.65
C ASP A 64 0.62 -17.99 5.23
N LEU A 65 0.84 -17.09 6.20
CA LEU A 65 1.25 -15.71 5.92
C LEU A 65 2.59 -15.67 5.18
N ASN A 66 3.56 -16.47 5.64
CA ASN A 66 4.85 -16.60 4.98
C ASN A 66 4.69 -17.08 3.53
N ASP A 67 3.90 -18.13 3.30
CA ASP A 67 3.65 -18.67 1.97
C ASP A 67 2.93 -17.66 1.05
N LEU A 68 1.95 -16.93 1.57
CA LEU A 68 1.22 -15.91 0.81
C LEU A 68 2.14 -14.79 0.32
N ILE A 69 3.00 -14.27 1.20
CA ILE A 69 3.95 -13.21 0.83
C ILE A 69 4.98 -13.73 -0.19
N HIS A 70 5.53 -14.93 -0.01
CA HIS A 70 6.48 -15.48 -0.98
C HIS A 70 5.82 -15.78 -2.34
N ARG A 71 4.56 -16.22 -2.35
CA ARG A 71 3.78 -16.37 -3.61
C ARG A 71 3.55 -15.03 -4.28
N ALA A 72 3.25 -13.96 -3.53
CA ALA A 72 3.04 -12.62 -4.07
C ALA A 72 4.27 -12.12 -4.84
N PHE A 73 5.48 -12.37 -4.30
CA PHE A 73 6.71 -11.88 -4.90
C PHE A 73 7.37 -12.83 -5.92
N ARG A 74 6.83 -14.03 -6.14
CA ARG A 74 7.41 -15.04 -7.06
C ARG A 74 7.61 -14.53 -8.50
N ARG A 75 6.80 -13.58 -8.95
CA ARG A 75 6.83 -13.05 -10.33
C ARG A 75 7.67 -11.78 -10.48
N PHE A 76 8.36 -11.36 -9.42
CA PHE A 76 9.32 -10.25 -9.48
C PHE A 76 10.60 -10.74 -10.15
N ARG A 77 11.13 -9.89 -11.02
CA ARG A 77 12.29 -10.24 -11.87
C ARG A 77 13.61 -10.04 -11.15
N HIS A 78 13.63 -9.18 -10.14
CA HIS A 78 14.78 -8.96 -9.30
C HIS A 78 14.75 -9.93 -8.11
N ARG A 79 15.87 -10.61 -7.84
CA ARG A 79 15.97 -11.61 -6.76
C ARG A 79 15.62 -11.04 -5.39
N GLU A 80 15.97 -9.77 -5.16
CA GLU A 80 15.72 -9.09 -3.88
C GLU A 80 14.32 -8.46 -3.80
N VAL A 81 13.51 -8.53 -4.86
CA VAL A 81 12.19 -7.87 -5.02
C VAL A 81 12.29 -6.34 -5.09
N VAL A 82 12.99 -5.73 -4.14
CA VAL A 82 13.32 -4.31 -4.05
C VAL A 82 14.85 -4.17 -4.02
N HIS A 83 15.39 -3.16 -4.69
CA HIS A 83 16.84 -2.92 -4.74
C HIS A 83 17.16 -1.46 -4.37
N LEU A 84 18.29 -1.22 -3.70
CA LEU A 84 18.76 0.14 -3.39
C LEU A 84 19.96 0.49 -4.28
N SER A 85 19.70 1.29 -5.30
CA SER A 85 20.74 1.82 -6.20
C SER A 85 21.42 3.02 -5.56
N ARG A 86 22.72 2.91 -5.30
CA ARG A 86 23.53 3.97 -4.71
C ARG A 86 24.06 4.90 -5.80
N LEU A 87 23.72 6.19 -5.70
CA LEU A 87 24.22 7.24 -6.59
C LEU A 87 25.33 8.04 -5.89
N ARG A 88 25.62 9.25 -6.38
CA ARG A 88 26.65 10.13 -5.83
C ARG A 88 26.14 10.89 -4.61
N ASP A 89 27.07 11.31 -3.76
CA ASP A 89 26.81 12.25 -2.67
C ASP A 89 25.74 11.80 -1.65
N GLY A 90 25.65 10.48 -1.43
CA GLY A 90 24.69 9.89 -0.50
C GLY A 90 23.25 9.80 -1.03
N LEU A 91 23.01 10.21 -2.28
CA LEU A 91 21.72 10.00 -2.94
C LEU A 91 21.55 8.52 -3.27
N ASN A 92 20.45 7.93 -2.81
CA ASN A 92 20.08 6.55 -3.13
C ASN A 92 18.70 6.52 -3.77
N VAL A 93 18.51 5.59 -4.70
CA VAL A 93 17.22 5.34 -5.35
C VAL A 93 16.75 3.94 -4.98
N LEU A 94 15.59 3.87 -4.32
CA LEU A 94 14.94 2.61 -4.01
C LEU A 94 14.12 2.14 -5.22
N GLU A 95 14.59 1.09 -5.87
CA GLU A 95 13.97 0.50 -7.04
C GLU A 95 12.78 -0.38 -6.64
N LEU A 96 11.57 0.10 -6.90
CA LEU A 96 10.31 -0.56 -6.56
C LEU A 96 9.57 -1.14 -7.78
N TRP A 97 10.21 -1.16 -8.96
CA TRP A 97 9.58 -1.47 -10.25
C TRP A 97 9.97 -2.83 -10.83
N HIS A 98 10.38 -3.78 -9.99
CA HIS A 98 10.81 -5.09 -10.48
C HIS A 98 9.68 -6.12 -10.61
N GLY A 99 8.44 -5.72 -10.33
CA GLY A 99 7.24 -6.51 -10.58
C GLY A 99 6.89 -6.60 -12.06
N ALA A 100 5.80 -7.31 -12.37
CA ALA A 100 5.43 -7.58 -13.77
C ALA A 100 4.98 -6.35 -14.55
N THR A 101 4.50 -5.30 -13.85
CA THR A 101 3.98 -4.08 -14.48
C THR A 101 4.95 -2.92 -14.44
N TYR A 102 6.13 -3.12 -13.83
CA TYR A 102 7.18 -2.11 -13.67
C TYR A 102 6.75 -0.90 -12.83
N ALA A 103 5.88 -1.13 -11.84
CA ALA A 103 5.42 -0.09 -10.93
C ALA A 103 5.44 -0.57 -9.48
N PHE A 104 5.68 0.36 -8.54
CA PHE A 104 5.69 0.06 -7.10
C PHE A 104 4.37 -0.50 -6.57
N LYS A 105 3.27 -0.31 -7.31
CA LYS A 105 1.95 -0.82 -6.96
C LYS A 105 1.89 -2.35 -7.00
N ASP A 106 2.79 -3.00 -7.75
CA ASP A 106 2.92 -4.46 -7.78
C ASP A 106 3.20 -5.02 -6.38
N LEU A 107 4.04 -4.34 -5.58
CA LEU A 107 4.44 -4.82 -4.25
C LEU A 107 3.23 -5.07 -3.35
N SER A 108 2.35 -4.07 -3.25
CA SER A 108 1.20 -4.16 -2.36
C SER A 108 0.03 -4.90 -2.97
N LEU A 109 -0.26 -4.71 -4.25
CA LEU A 109 -1.39 -5.38 -4.91
C LEU A 109 -1.18 -6.89 -5.05
N SER A 110 0.06 -7.36 -5.28
CA SER A 110 0.35 -8.80 -5.29
C SER A 110 0.08 -9.44 -3.92
N CYS A 111 0.47 -8.80 -2.82
CA CYS A 111 0.18 -9.29 -1.47
C CYS A 111 -1.32 -9.23 -1.15
N THR A 112 -1.99 -8.10 -1.43
CA THR A 112 -3.43 -7.94 -1.23
C THR A 112 -4.24 -9.00 -1.99
N ALA A 113 -3.86 -9.32 -3.23
CA ALA A 113 -4.51 -10.38 -4.00
C ALA A 113 -4.31 -11.78 -3.39
N GLN A 114 -3.15 -12.07 -2.80
CA GLN A 114 -2.94 -13.34 -2.08
C GLN A 114 -3.83 -13.42 -0.84
N PHE A 115 -3.95 -12.35 -0.05
CA PHE A 115 -4.84 -12.32 1.10
C PHE A 115 -6.31 -12.50 0.70
N LEU A 116 -6.76 -11.80 -0.35
CA LEU A 116 -8.11 -11.97 -0.87
C LEU A 116 -8.38 -13.42 -1.27
N GLN A 117 -7.49 -14.01 -2.05
CA GLN A 117 -7.65 -15.39 -2.51
C GLN A 117 -7.70 -16.37 -1.34
N TYR A 118 -6.84 -16.20 -0.33
CA TYR A 118 -6.82 -17.04 0.88
C TYR A 118 -8.19 -17.06 1.58
N PHE A 119 -8.75 -15.88 1.87
CA PHE A 119 -10.03 -15.78 2.57
C PHE A 119 -11.22 -16.21 1.69
N LEU A 120 -11.21 -15.85 0.41
CA LEU A 120 -12.26 -16.24 -0.53
C LEU A 120 -12.29 -17.75 -0.76
N GLN A 121 -11.13 -18.39 -0.85
CA GLN A 121 -11.02 -19.85 -0.98
C GLN A 121 -11.54 -20.55 0.29
N LYS A 122 -11.15 -20.08 1.48
CA LYS A 122 -11.64 -20.60 2.77
C LYS A 122 -13.17 -20.49 2.90
N ARG A 123 -13.76 -19.44 2.33
CA ARG A 123 -15.22 -19.17 2.37
C ARG A 123 -15.99 -19.75 1.20
N GLY A 124 -15.33 -20.29 0.18
CA GLY A 124 -15.99 -20.71 -1.07
C GLY A 124 -16.73 -19.57 -1.77
N LYS A 125 -16.19 -18.34 -1.70
CA LYS A 125 -16.82 -17.12 -2.24
C LYS A 125 -16.08 -16.58 -3.46
N HIS A 126 -16.78 -15.73 -4.22
CA HIS A 126 -16.26 -15.00 -5.35
C HIS A 126 -16.55 -13.50 -5.18
N VAL A 127 -15.60 -12.65 -5.59
CA VAL A 127 -15.76 -11.18 -5.63
C VAL A 127 -15.46 -10.62 -7.01
N THR A 128 -16.07 -9.48 -7.33
CA THR A 128 -15.73 -8.70 -8.52
C THR A 128 -15.07 -7.40 -8.08
N VAL A 129 -13.81 -7.25 -8.43
CA VAL A 129 -13.02 -6.05 -8.15
C VAL A 129 -13.33 -5.01 -9.23
N VAL A 130 -13.64 -3.79 -8.83
CA VAL A 130 -13.80 -2.63 -9.71
C VAL A 130 -12.70 -1.61 -9.39
N VAL A 131 -11.88 -1.28 -10.39
CA VAL A 131 -10.77 -0.32 -10.26
C VAL A 131 -10.92 0.77 -11.31
N GLY A 132 -10.81 2.02 -10.89
CA GLY A 132 -10.66 3.16 -11.80
C GLY A 132 -9.20 3.59 -11.81
N THR A 133 -8.62 3.77 -12.99
CA THR A 133 -7.23 4.23 -13.08
C THR A 133 -6.91 5.00 -14.35
N SER A 134 -5.99 5.96 -14.23
CA SER A 134 -5.32 6.62 -15.36
C SER A 134 -3.89 6.12 -15.58
N GLY A 135 -3.48 5.01 -14.95
CA GLY A 135 -2.09 4.55 -15.01
C GLY A 135 -1.87 3.19 -14.37
N ASP A 136 -0.77 3.04 -13.62
CA ASP A 136 -0.27 1.70 -13.25
C ASP A 136 -1.15 0.91 -12.26
N THR A 137 -2.12 1.55 -11.59
CA THR A 137 -2.96 0.82 -10.60
C THR A 137 -3.77 -0.27 -11.29
N GLY A 138 -4.32 0.01 -12.47
CA GLY A 138 -5.08 -0.98 -13.24
C GLY A 138 -4.22 -2.14 -13.69
N SER A 139 -3.05 -1.85 -14.30
CA SER A 139 -2.09 -2.88 -14.70
C SER A 139 -1.73 -3.80 -13.53
N ALA A 140 -1.33 -3.22 -12.39
CA ALA A 140 -0.89 -3.97 -11.22
C ALA A 140 -2.04 -4.77 -10.59
N ALA A 141 -3.27 -4.25 -10.60
CA ALA A 141 -4.45 -4.94 -10.08
C ALA A 141 -4.86 -6.11 -10.99
N ILE A 142 -4.84 -5.94 -12.31
CA ILE A 142 -5.08 -7.02 -13.27
C ILE A 142 -4.04 -8.12 -13.09
N GLU A 143 -2.76 -7.75 -13.02
CA GLU A 143 -1.68 -8.71 -12.89
C GLU A 143 -1.73 -9.48 -11.56
N SER A 144 -2.13 -8.82 -10.47
CA SER A 144 -2.16 -9.46 -9.15
C SER A 144 -3.25 -10.52 -9.00
N VAL A 145 -4.37 -10.38 -9.71
CA VAL A 145 -5.49 -11.34 -9.70
C VAL A 145 -5.57 -12.16 -10.98
N ARG A 146 -4.59 -12.06 -11.88
CA ARG A 146 -4.57 -12.78 -13.16
C ARG A 146 -4.75 -14.29 -12.95
N GLY A 147 -5.79 -14.88 -13.54
CA GLY A 147 -6.10 -16.31 -13.44
C GLY A 147 -6.66 -16.75 -12.07
N ALA A 148 -7.00 -15.82 -11.18
CA ALA A 148 -7.64 -16.13 -9.90
C ALA A 148 -9.08 -16.62 -10.12
N LYS A 149 -9.41 -17.81 -9.59
CA LYS A 149 -10.72 -18.45 -9.79
C LYS A 149 -11.88 -17.81 -9.02
N ASN A 150 -11.55 -17.07 -7.96
CA ASN A 150 -12.48 -16.47 -7.03
C ASN A 150 -12.51 -14.94 -7.10
N VAL A 151 -11.80 -14.35 -8.08
CA VAL A 151 -11.76 -12.91 -8.29
C VAL A 151 -11.92 -12.61 -9.77
N SER A 152 -12.98 -11.88 -10.13
CA SER A 152 -13.04 -11.17 -11.41
C SER A 152 -12.60 -9.72 -11.21
N ILE A 153 -12.07 -9.09 -12.26
CA ILE A 153 -11.67 -7.68 -12.22
C ILE A 153 -12.22 -6.91 -13.42
N ILE A 154 -12.78 -5.74 -13.16
CA ILE A 154 -13.17 -4.73 -14.14
C ILE A 154 -12.29 -3.51 -13.89
N VAL A 155 -11.53 -3.11 -14.91
CA VAL A 155 -10.74 -1.87 -14.88
C VAL A 155 -11.37 -0.85 -15.79
N LEU A 156 -11.77 0.29 -15.22
CA LEU A 156 -12.21 1.45 -15.97
C LEU A 156 -11.00 2.30 -16.33
N LEU A 157 -10.78 2.45 -17.64
CA LEU A 157 -9.70 3.23 -18.23
C LEU A 157 -10.27 4.42 -19.01
N PRO A 158 -9.88 5.67 -18.69
CA PRO A 158 -10.25 6.85 -19.45
C PRO A 158 -9.41 6.92 -20.72
N GLN A 159 -10.08 7.10 -21.86
CA GLN A 159 -9.45 7.08 -23.16
C GLN A 159 -8.44 8.23 -23.29
N GLY A 160 -7.20 7.93 -23.70
CA GLY A 160 -6.16 8.94 -23.93
C GLY A 160 -5.50 9.52 -22.66
N HIS A 161 -5.88 9.02 -21.48
CA HIS A 161 -5.38 9.53 -20.19
C HIS A 161 -4.29 8.64 -19.54
N CYS A 162 -3.82 7.61 -20.25
CA CYS A 162 -2.68 6.79 -19.84
C CYS A 162 -1.66 6.66 -21.00
N THR A 163 -0.43 6.26 -20.68
CA THR A 163 0.59 5.97 -21.70
C THR A 163 0.23 4.72 -22.49
N LYS A 164 0.75 4.59 -23.72
CA LYS A 164 0.48 3.40 -24.54
C LYS A 164 0.95 2.10 -23.88
N ILE A 165 2.03 2.14 -23.11
CA ILE A 165 2.54 0.96 -22.39
C ILE A 165 1.53 0.53 -21.30
N GLN A 166 1.00 1.48 -20.52
CA GLN A 166 -0.01 1.19 -19.49
C GLN A 166 -1.31 0.66 -20.11
N GLU A 167 -1.79 1.28 -21.18
CA GLU A 167 -2.97 0.81 -21.92
C GLU A 167 -2.80 -0.64 -22.38
N LEU A 168 -1.65 -0.98 -22.99
CA LEU A 168 -1.36 -2.33 -23.46
C LEU A 168 -1.27 -3.33 -22.30
N GLN A 169 -0.63 -2.97 -21.20
CA GLN A 169 -0.58 -3.83 -20.00
C GLN A 169 -1.95 -4.21 -19.46
N MET A 170 -2.97 -3.37 -19.66
CA MET A 170 -4.34 -3.64 -19.23
C MET A 170 -5.17 -4.36 -20.29
N THR A 171 -5.04 -3.97 -21.56
CA THR A 171 -5.92 -4.42 -22.65
C THR A 171 -5.45 -5.68 -23.38
N THR A 172 -4.20 -6.11 -23.19
CA THR A 172 -3.65 -7.32 -23.85
C THR A 172 -3.62 -8.55 -22.95
N VAL A 173 -4.35 -8.53 -21.82
CA VAL A 173 -4.44 -9.66 -20.89
C VAL A 173 -5.62 -10.52 -21.28
N LEU A 174 -5.36 -11.74 -21.76
CA LEU A 174 -6.37 -12.65 -22.33
C LEU A 174 -6.92 -13.66 -21.31
N GLU A 175 -7.07 -13.25 -20.05
CA GLU A 175 -7.66 -14.12 -19.02
C GLU A 175 -9.17 -13.88 -18.90
N GLU A 176 -9.94 -14.96 -18.73
CA GLU A 176 -11.41 -14.89 -18.61
C GLU A 176 -11.88 -14.06 -17.41
N ASN A 177 -11.05 -13.93 -16.37
CA ASN A 177 -11.39 -13.19 -15.17
C ASN A 177 -11.11 -11.68 -15.27
N VAL A 178 -10.58 -11.20 -16.41
CA VAL A 178 -10.38 -9.78 -16.72
C VAL A 178 -11.49 -9.33 -17.66
N LEU A 179 -12.34 -8.42 -17.16
CA LEU A 179 -13.53 -7.95 -17.86
C LEU A 179 -13.30 -6.54 -18.42
N GLU A 180 -13.79 -6.30 -19.62
CA GLU A 180 -13.69 -4.99 -20.27
C GLU A 180 -14.56 -3.94 -19.57
N GLY A 181 -14.00 -2.75 -19.37
CA GLY A 181 -14.70 -1.58 -18.87
C GLY A 181 -14.10 -0.30 -19.46
N ASN A 182 -14.95 0.68 -19.78
CA ASN A 182 -14.52 1.99 -20.25
C ASN A 182 -15.33 3.08 -19.53
N SER A 183 -14.70 4.23 -19.32
CA SER A 183 -15.38 5.45 -18.90
C SER A 183 -14.46 6.64 -19.08
N ASP A 184 -14.95 7.72 -19.68
CA ASP A 184 -14.23 9.00 -19.77
C ASP A 184 -14.09 9.68 -18.41
N GLU A 185 -14.98 9.35 -17.46
CA GLU A 185 -14.94 9.80 -16.07
C GLU A 185 -14.62 8.63 -15.13
N LEU A 186 -13.49 8.72 -14.41
CA LEU A 186 -13.03 7.61 -13.56
C LEU A 186 -13.86 7.43 -12.28
N ASP A 187 -14.20 8.54 -11.64
CA ASP A 187 -14.67 8.51 -10.25
C ASP A 187 -16.20 8.44 -10.15
N GLU A 188 -16.94 9.11 -11.03
CA GLU A 188 -18.41 9.18 -10.92
C GLU A 188 -19.09 7.82 -11.09
N PRO A 189 -18.76 6.99 -12.11
CA PRO A 189 -19.42 5.70 -12.28
C PRO A 189 -19.10 4.74 -11.13
N ILE A 190 -17.85 4.77 -10.65
CA ILE A 190 -17.42 3.94 -9.52
C ILE A 190 -18.17 4.37 -8.26
N LYS A 191 -18.23 5.68 -7.97
CA LYS A 191 -18.99 6.21 -6.82
C LYS A 191 -20.47 5.84 -6.92
N ALA A 192 -21.08 5.95 -8.10
CA ALA A 192 -22.49 5.59 -8.32
C ALA A 192 -22.74 4.09 -8.06
N VAL A 193 -21.88 3.21 -8.58
CA VAL A 193 -21.96 1.76 -8.34
C VAL A 193 -21.81 1.44 -6.85
N PHE A 194 -20.84 2.05 -6.16
CA PHE A 194 -20.61 1.79 -4.74
C PHE A 194 -21.63 2.45 -3.80
N ALA A 195 -22.38 3.45 -4.27
CA ALA A 195 -23.52 4.03 -3.54
C ALA A 195 -24.75 3.09 -3.54
N ASP A 196 -24.90 2.23 -4.55
CA ASP A 196 -25.95 1.20 -4.57
C ASP A 196 -25.51 -0.04 -3.76
N VAL A 197 -25.76 0.01 -2.45
CA VAL A 197 -25.43 -1.07 -1.51
C VAL A 197 -26.08 -2.40 -1.89
N ALA A 198 -27.28 -2.37 -2.48
CA ALA A 198 -27.98 -3.59 -2.88
C ALA A 198 -27.28 -4.25 -4.08
N PHE A 199 -26.87 -3.45 -5.07
CA PHE A 199 -26.09 -3.91 -6.22
C PHE A 199 -24.71 -4.44 -5.82
N VAL A 200 -23.97 -3.68 -4.99
CA VAL A 200 -22.67 -4.10 -4.43
C VAL A 200 -22.78 -5.44 -3.73
N LYS A 201 -23.78 -5.62 -2.87
CA LYS A 201 -23.99 -6.87 -2.13
C LYS A 201 -24.42 -8.02 -3.04
N LYS A 202 -25.28 -7.75 -4.04
CA LYS A 202 -25.74 -8.77 -4.99
C LYS A 202 -24.60 -9.33 -5.84
N HIS A 203 -23.66 -8.48 -6.24
CA HIS A 203 -22.56 -8.83 -7.14
C HIS A 203 -21.21 -9.03 -6.42
N ASN A 204 -21.18 -8.96 -5.08
CA ASN A 204 -19.97 -9.01 -4.26
C ASN A 204 -18.87 -8.07 -4.78
N LEU A 205 -19.25 -6.81 -5.04
CA LEU A 205 -18.32 -5.82 -5.57
C LEU A 205 -17.38 -5.32 -4.48
N MET A 206 -16.11 -5.14 -4.84
CA MET A 206 -15.13 -4.47 -4.00
C MET A 206 -14.18 -3.61 -4.84
N SER A 207 -13.43 -2.71 -4.19
CA SER A 207 -12.41 -1.91 -4.87
C SER A 207 -11.03 -2.18 -4.27
N LEU A 208 -10.01 -2.19 -5.13
CA LEU A 208 -8.59 -2.34 -4.76
C LEU A 208 -7.82 -1.01 -4.86
N ASN A 209 -8.48 0.11 -4.61
CA ASN A 209 -7.86 1.44 -4.65
C ASN A 209 -6.87 1.68 -3.49
N SER A 210 -6.11 2.78 -3.55
CA SER A 210 -5.00 3.07 -2.62
C SER A 210 -5.43 3.27 -1.16
N ILE A 211 -6.74 3.32 -0.93
CA ILE A 211 -7.37 3.43 0.39
C ILE A 211 -7.42 2.10 1.16
N ASN A 212 -7.26 0.96 0.47
CA ASN A 212 -7.36 -0.34 1.11
C ASN A 212 -6.22 -0.54 2.12
N TRP A 213 -6.56 -0.88 3.36
CA TRP A 213 -5.59 -0.98 4.46
C TRP A 213 -4.44 -1.95 4.17
N SER A 214 -4.73 -3.09 3.52
CA SER A 214 -3.69 -4.05 3.14
C SER A 214 -2.61 -3.43 2.25
N ARG A 215 -2.98 -2.47 1.39
CA ARG A 215 -2.01 -1.83 0.50
C ARG A 215 -1.05 -0.93 1.26
N VAL A 216 -1.56 -0.16 2.22
CA VAL A 216 -0.76 0.72 3.08
C VAL A 216 0.16 -0.13 3.96
N LEU A 217 -0.38 -1.18 4.57
CA LEU A 217 0.36 -2.12 5.42
C LEU A 217 1.59 -2.71 4.72
N VAL A 218 1.44 -3.19 3.48
CA VAL A 218 2.59 -3.76 2.74
C VAL A 218 3.60 -2.69 2.35
N GLN A 219 3.15 -1.46 2.07
CA GLN A 219 4.02 -0.34 1.70
C GLN A 219 4.88 0.16 2.87
N MET A 220 4.50 -0.10 4.12
CA MET A 220 5.34 0.22 5.29
C MET A 220 6.69 -0.52 5.24
N ALA A 221 6.72 -1.74 4.71
CA ALA A 221 7.92 -2.56 4.69
C ALA A 221 9.06 -1.98 3.84
N HIS A 222 8.78 -1.30 2.72
CA HIS A 222 9.87 -0.78 1.86
C HIS A 222 10.56 0.45 2.44
N HIS A 223 9.90 1.21 3.31
CA HIS A 223 10.54 2.33 4.02
C HIS A 223 11.50 1.82 5.08
N PHE A 224 11.10 0.82 5.87
CA PHE A 224 12.03 0.13 6.79
C PHE A 224 13.18 -0.54 6.04
N PHE A 225 12.89 -1.23 4.93
CA PHE A 225 13.92 -1.86 4.12
C PHE A 225 14.94 -0.82 3.62
N ALA A 226 14.47 0.29 3.04
CA ALA A 226 15.33 1.36 2.57
C ALA A 226 16.18 1.94 3.68
N TYR A 227 15.59 2.18 4.85
CA TYR A 227 16.30 2.65 6.03
C TYR A 227 17.42 1.69 6.44
N PHE A 228 17.13 0.39 6.58
CA PHE A 228 18.12 -0.62 6.94
C PHE A 228 19.27 -0.72 5.92
N GLN A 229 18.99 -0.49 4.64
CA GLN A 229 20.00 -0.51 3.58
C GLN A 229 20.85 0.78 3.51
N CYS A 230 20.36 1.89 4.06
CA CYS A 230 21.04 3.18 4.08
C CYS A 230 21.91 3.39 5.31
N VAL A 231 21.54 2.83 6.46
CA VAL A 231 22.26 3.08 7.71
C VAL A 231 23.51 2.20 7.86
N PRO A 232 24.64 2.75 8.33
CA PRO A 232 25.87 1.98 8.52
C PRO A 232 25.80 1.00 9.70
N SER A 233 25.04 1.34 10.75
CA SER A 233 24.85 0.50 11.92
C SER A 233 23.63 0.95 12.70
N LEU A 234 22.90 -0.03 13.26
CA LEU A 234 21.80 0.17 14.20
C LEU A 234 22.24 0.25 15.67
N ASP A 235 23.55 0.19 15.93
CA ASP A 235 24.12 0.34 17.28
C ASP A 235 24.42 1.80 17.66
N LEU A 236 24.24 2.72 16.70
CA LEU A 236 24.46 4.15 16.92
C LEU A 236 23.35 4.78 17.77
N HIS A 237 23.74 5.79 18.55
CA HIS A 237 22.81 6.58 19.36
C HIS A 237 23.13 8.09 19.28
N PRO A 238 22.20 8.94 18.79
CA PRO A 238 20.93 8.56 18.14
C PRO A 238 21.16 7.75 16.85
N LEU A 239 20.13 7.07 16.36
CA LEU A 239 20.21 6.41 15.06
C LEU A 239 20.42 7.46 13.95
N PRO A 240 21.17 7.14 12.88
CA PRO A 240 21.40 8.08 11.78
C PRO A 240 20.09 8.47 11.12
N ALA A 241 19.91 9.77 10.86
CA ALA A 241 18.75 10.23 10.12
C ALA A 241 18.87 9.84 8.65
N VAL A 242 17.78 9.34 8.07
CA VAL A 242 17.64 9.10 6.63
C VAL A 242 16.45 9.90 6.13
N GLU A 243 16.71 10.83 5.22
CA GLU A 243 15.69 11.61 4.56
C GLU A 243 15.08 10.81 3.40
N VAL A 244 13.75 10.69 3.39
CA VAL A 244 13.03 9.93 2.37
C VAL A 244 12.15 10.86 1.56
N VAL A 245 12.43 10.94 0.26
CA VAL A 245 11.63 11.69 -0.71
C VAL A 245 10.69 10.73 -1.44
N VAL A 246 9.39 10.98 -1.34
CA VAL A 246 8.35 10.14 -1.94
C VAL A 246 7.60 10.91 -3.03
N PRO A 247 7.79 10.60 -4.32
CA PRO A 247 6.93 11.14 -5.38
C PRO A 247 5.48 10.74 -5.13
N THR A 248 4.63 11.73 -4.84
CA THR A 248 3.30 11.50 -4.28
C THR A 248 2.18 11.91 -5.23
N GLY A 249 1.15 11.07 -5.31
CA GLY A 249 -0.16 11.39 -5.89
C GLY A 249 -1.24 11.21 -4.83
N ALA A 250 -1.91 10.06 -4.80
CA ALA A 250 -2.97 9.72 -3.82
C ALA A 250 -2.47 9.48 -2.36
N ALA A 251 -1.26 9.91 -2.01
CA ALA A 251 -0.66 9.88 -0.67
C ALA A 251 -0.51 8.52 0.07
N GLY A 252 -0.98 7.40 -0.47
CA GLY A 252 -0.90 6.09 0.22
C GLY A 252 0.53 5.67 0.62
N ASN A 253 1.52 5.88 -0.25
CA ASN A 253 2.92 5.53 0.02
C ASN A 253 3.54 6.43 1.10
N LEU A 254 3.25 7.73 1.06
CA LEU A 254 3.66 8.67 2.10
C LEU A 254 2.98 8.35 3.44
N ALA A 255 1.69 8.02 3.41
CA ALA A 255 0.94 7.63 4.59
C ALA A 255 1.43 6.31 5.21
N ALA A 256 2.07 5.42 4.45
CA ALA A 256 2.78 4.27 4.98
C ALA A 256 4.04 4.70 5.73
N GLY A 257 4.89 5.52 5.08
CA GLY A 257 6.12 6.01 5.68
C GLY A 257 5.93 6.83 6.97
N LEU A 258 4.90 7.67 7.02
CA LEU A 258 4.54 8.40 8.24
C LEU A 258 4.10 7.47 9.38
N LYS A 259 3.46 6.33 9.06
CA LYS A 259 3.11 5.33 10.08
C LYS A 259 4.35 4.63 10.61
N ASP A 260 5.37 4.40 9.78
CA ASP A 260 6.64 3.82 10.24
C ASP A 260 7.33 4.69 11.28
N GLN A 261 7.29 6.01 11.13
CA GLN A 261 7.77 6.92 12.18
C GLN A 261 6.96 6.80 13.48
N LEU A 262 5.63 6.61 13.37
CA LEU A 262 4.76 6.40 14.53
C LEU A 262 5.01 5.07 15.25
N LEU A 263 5.39 4.02 14.51
CA LEU A 263 5.80 2.71 15.08
C LEU A 263 7.10 2.80 15.88
N CYS A 264 7.88 3.87 15.72
CA CYS A 264 9.20 4.03 16.33
C CYS A 264 9.28 5.35 17.12
N LYS A 265 8.18 5.78 17.74
CA LYS A 265 8.23 6.99 18.58
C LYS A 265 8.95 6.69 19.89
N PRO A 266 9.79 7.63 20.39
CA PRO A 266 10.36 7.50 21.73
C PRO A 266 9.24 7.40 22.76
N THR A 267 9.31 6.39 23.61
CA THR A 267 8.41 6.28 24.77
C THR A 267 8.71 7.45 25.72
N GLY A 268 7.91 8.52 25.65
CA GLY A 268 7.98 9.66 26.58
C GLY A 268 8.11 11.07 25.99
N GLY A 269 7.98 11.29 24.67
CA GLY A 269 8.09 12.63 24.07
C GLY A 269 7.03 12.96 23.01
N LEU A 270 6.50 14.19 23.06
CA LEU A 270 5.71 14.82 22.00
C LEU A 270 6.65 15.27 20.87
N THR A 271 7.08 14.36 20.00
CA THR A 271 7.77 14.76 18.76
C THR A 271 6.76 14.94 17.62
N SER A 272 6.99 15.97 16.81
CA SER A 272 6.20 16.23 15.60
C SER A 272 6.33 15.05 14.63
N PRO A 273 5.27 14.72 13.85
CA PRO A 273 5.35 13.65 12.86
C PRO A 273 6.42 13.89 11.78
N CYS A 274 6.95 15.10 11.63
CA CYS A 274 7.99 15.42 10.63
C CYS A 274 9.44 15.28 11.17
N GLY A 275 9.63 15.01 12.48
CA GLY A 275 10.96 14.87 13.09
C GLY A 275 11.53 13.44 13.04
N PRO A 276 12.84 13.24 13.32
CA PRO A 276 13.44 11.91 13.38
C PRO A 276 12.82 11.04 14.50
N CYS A 277 12.37 9.82 14.14
CA CYS A 277 11.93 8.77 15.06
C CYS A 277 13.12 8.07 15.74
N ASP A 278 12.88 7.19 16.72
CA ASP A 278 13.91 6.26 17.22
C ASP A 278 14.50 5.37 16.13
N CYS A 279 13.80 5.27 14.99
CA CYS A 279 14.20 4.61 13.76
C CYS A 279 14.93 5.49 12.75
N GLY A 280 15.24 6.76 13.03
CA GLY A 280 15.98 7.65 12.11
C GLY A 280 15.25 8.08 10.81
N LEU A 281 14.07 7.55 10.48
CA LEU A 281 13.27 7.99 9.34
C LEU A 281 12.79 9.44 9.50
N ALA A 282 13.01 10.25 8.47
CA ALA A 282 12.54 11.63 8.37
C ALA A 282 11.90 11.90 7.00
N TYR A 283 10.71 12.51 6.99
CA TYR A 283 10.02 12.97 5.79
C TYR A 283 9.90 14.50 5.83
N PRO A 284 10.58 15.25 4.94
CA PRO A 284 10.54 16.71 4.94
C PRO A 284 9.16 17.23 4.52
N GLU A 285 8.73 18.37 5.08
CA GLU A 285 7.42 18.97 4.80
C GLU A 285 7.23 19.32 3.32
N GLU A 286 8.29 19.71 2.63
CA GLU A 286 8.29 20.07 1.21
C GLU A 286 8.04 18.86 0.30
N ALA A 287 8.45 17.65 0.71
CA ALA A 287 8.18 16.42 -0.05
C ALA A 287 6.69 16.01 -0.01
N ALA A 288 5.90 16.52 0.94
CA ALA A 288 4.45 16.29 1.00
C ALA A 288 3.65 17.20 0.06
N GLN A 289 4.28 18.21 -0.55
CA GLN A 289 3.63 19.18 -1.43
C GLN A 289 3.86 18.87 -2.92
N VAL A 290 3.40 17.73 -3.43
CA VAL A 290 3.26 17.55 -4.89
C VAL A 290 1.95 16.83 -5.23
N GLN A 291 1.17 17.50 -6.08
CA GLN A 291 -0.14 17.15 -6.67
C GLN A 291 -1.37 17.03 -5.73
N GLY A 292 -1.91 18.20 -5.36
CA GLY A 292 -3.35 18.46 -5.34
C GLY A 292 -4.13 18.09 -4.07
N GLY A 293 -4.37 19.10 -3.21
CA GLY A 293 -5.62 19.41 -2.50
C GLY A 293 -6.37 18.40 -1.62
N LEU A 294 -6.10 17.09 -1.67
CA LEU A 294 -6.92 16.05 -1.01
C LEU A 294 -6.34 15.54 0.32
N LEU A 295 -5.21 16.10 0.77
CA LEU A 295 -4.48 15.61 1.95
C LEU A 295 -5.20 15.88 3.28
N ALA A 296 -6.06 16.89 3.37
CA ALA A 296 -6.62 17.32 4.67
C ALA A 296 -7.87 16.54 5.13
N GLY A 297 -8.50 15.73 4.27
CA GLY A 297 -9.81 15.14 4.56
C GLY A 297 -9.86 13.62 4.75
N ALA A 298 -9.03 12.86 4.04
CA ALA A 298 -9.21 11.40 3.93
C ALA A 298 -8.42 10.59 4.98
N TRP A 299 -7.29 11.12 5.43
CA TRP A 299 -6.49 10.56 6.50
C TRP A 299 -6.40 11.67 7.53
N ASN A 300 -7.07 11.54 8.67
CA ASN A 300 -7.13 12.58 9.69
C ASN A 300 -5.78 12.67 10.45
N LEU A 301 -4.71 12.93 9.72
CA LEU A 301 -3.43 13.43 10.18
C LEU A 301 -3.57 14.94 10.08
N SER A 302 -3.72 15.63 11.21
CA SER A 302 -3.78 17.09 11.22
C SER A 302 -2.46 17.66 10.68
N VAL A 303 -2.39 17.91 9.38
CA VAL A 303 -1.33 18.70 8.76
C VAL A 303 -1.80 20.14 8.84
N GLY A 304 -1.32 20.87 9.85
CA GLY A 304 -1.61 22.28 10.00
C GLY A 304 -0.98 23.06 8.85
N ALA A 305 -1.76 23.33 7.80
CA ALA A 305 -1.40 24.28 6.76
C ALA A 305 -2.42 25.41 6.76
N SER A 306 -2.02 26.56 7.30
CA SER A 306 -2.69 27.83 7.08
C SER A 306 -1.79 28.65 6.16
N PRO A 307 -2.15 28.87 4.89
CA PRO A 307 -1.53 29.91 4.08
C PRO A 307 -2.52 31.07 3.96
N VAL A 308 -2.35 32.07 4.82
CA VAL A 308 -2.76 33.43 4.46
C VAL A 308 -1.71 33.96 3.50
N TYR A 309 -2.01 33.95 2.22
CA TYR A 309 -1.50 34.96 1.30
C TYR A 309 -2.67 35.45 0.45
N LYS A 310 -3.12 36.66 0.79
CA LYS A 310 -3.98 37.52 -0.05
C LYS A 310 -3.08 38.23 -1.08
N PRO A 311 -3.66 38.66 -2.22
CA PRO A 311 -2.99 38.85 -3.51
C PRO A 311 -1.83 39.85 -3.53
#